data_AF-A0A932H9P7-F1
#
_entry.id   AF-A0A932H9P7-F1
#
_cell.length_a   1.000
_cell.length_b   1.000
_cell.length_c   1.000
_cell.angle_alpha   90.00
_cell.angle_beta   90.00
_cell.angle_gamma   90.00
#
_symmetry.space_group_name_H-M   'P 1'
#
loop_
_entity.id
_entity.type
_entity.pdbx_description
1 polymer ?
#
loop_
_entity_poly.entity_id
_entity_poly.type
_entity_poly.pdbx_seq_one_letter_code
_entity_poly.pdbx_strand_id
1 'polypeptide(L)'
;KLSKQDLSFRRGGTLTSQLVAAGEYPIAVAVNGETSAAIRDQGAPLGFAILAPKIIKPEGFFLANNAPNPHAALLFTEWVLSEDGQKFLATALGKGIAMRGVQAKYKEFQIQPDFVASPELGVKLRRYIEDFRKIFGIS
;
A
#
# COMPACT_ATOMS: atom_id res chain seq x y z
N LYS A 1 -14.83 18.62 -6.69
CA LYS A 1 -15.13 17.20 -6.37
C LYS A 1 -14.33 16.33 -7.32
N LEU A 2 -13.65 15.28 -6.84
CA LEU A 2 -12.78 14.45 -7.68
C LEU A 2 -13.54 13.81 -8.87
N SER A 3 -14.78 13.37 -8.66
CA SER A 3 -15.63 12.75 -9.69
C SER A 3 -16.03 13.65 -10.87
N LYS A 4 -15.71 14.95 -10.83
CA LYS A 4 -15.95 15.89 -11.94
C LYS A 4 -14.69 16.20 -12.75
N GLN A 5 -13.58 15.53 -12.46
CA GLN A 5 -12.33 15.69 -13.20
C GLN A 5 -12.27 14.67 -14.34
N ASP A 6 -11.35 14.86 -15.28
CA ASP A 6 -11.04 13.86 -16.30
C ASP A 6 -10.17 12.76 -15.69
N LEU A 7 -10.82 11.66 -15.28
CA LEU A 7 -10.21 10.57 -14.53
C LEU A 7 -9.90 9.39 -15.44
N SER A 8 -8.67 8.89 -15.33
CA SER A 8 -8.27 7.61 -15.92
C SER A 8 -8.17 6.55 -14.82
N PHE A 9 -8.98 5.50 -14.92
CA PHE A 9 -8.95 4.37 -13.99
C PHE A 9 -7.95 3.33 -14.46
N ARG A 10 -6.97 3.00 -13.62
CA ARG A 10 -5.92 2.04 -13.94
C ARG A 10 -5.70 1.04 -12.82
N ARG A 11 -5.32 -0.18 -13.19
CA ARG A 11 -4.93 -1.23 -12.24
C ARG A 11 -3.39 -1.29 -12.18
N GLY A 12 -2.87 -1.37 -10.96
CA GLY A 12 -1.44 -1.56 -10.70
C GLY A 12 -0.73 -0.27 -10.31
N GLY A 13 -0.10 -0.27 -9.12
CA GLY A 13 0.60 0.89 -8.59
C GLY A 13 1.84 1.26 -9.40
N THR A 14 2.69 0.28 -9.73
CA THR A 14 3.94 0.51 -10.48
C THR A 14 3.70 1.18 -11.82
N LEU A 15 2.80 0.64 -12.64
CA LEU A 15 2.45 1.22 -13.94
C LEU A 15 1.93 2.64 -13.77
N THR A 16 1.02 2.86 -12.82
CA THR A 16 0.45 4.19 -12.56
C THR A 16 1.54 5.21 -12.21
N SER A 17 2.50 4.86 -11.35
CA SER A 17 3.59 5.74 -10.98
C SER A 17 4.56 6.01 -12.15
N GLN A 18 4.79 5.02 -13.03
CA GLN A 18 5.60 5.21 -14.24
C GLN A 18 4.96 6.18 -15.23
N LEU A 19 3.63 6.14 -15.40
CA LEU A 19 2.93 7.06 -16.30
C LEU A 19 3.00 8.51 -15.79
N VAL A 20 2.94 8.71 -14.47
CA VAL A 20 3.15 10.03 -13.87
C VAL A 20 4.61 10.48 -14.05
N ALA A 21 5.57 9.59 -13.82
CA ALA A 21 6.99 9.88 -14.01
C ALA A 21 7.32 10.25 -15.47
N ALA A 22 6.63 9.64 -16.44
CA ALA A 22 6.77 9.92 -17.87
C ALA A 22 6.02 11.20 -18.31
N GLY A 23 5.24 11.83 -17.42
CA GLY A 23 4.46 13.03 -17.72
C GLY A 23 3.14 12.78 -18.47
N GLU A 24 2.71 11.51 -18.62
CA GLU A 24 1.41 11.19 -19.25
C GLU A 24 0.23 11.66 -18.38
N TYR A 25 0.39 11.59 -17.06
CA TYR A 25 -0.56 12.13 -16.09
C TYR A 25 0.14 13.02 -15.07
N PRO A 26 -0.47 14.15 -14.65
CA PRO A 26 0.18 15.06 -13.71
C PRO A 26 0.19 14.51 -12.28
N ILE A 27 -0.82 13.71 -11.89
CA ILE A 27 -1.01 13.21 -10.53
C ILE A 27 -1.66 11.82 -10.58
N ALA A 28 -1.27 10.95 -9.66
CA ALA A 28 -2.00 9.72 -9.35
C ALA A 28 -2.48 9.73 -7.90
N VAL A 29 -3.66 9.16 -7.66
CA VAL A 29 -4.31 9.07 -6.34
C VAL A 29 -4.36 7.62 -5.91
N ALA A 30 -4.20 7.37 -4.60
CA ALA A 30 -4.23 6.03 -3.99
C ALA A 30 -3.18 5.06 -4.58
N VAL A 31 -1.97 5.56 -4.83
CA VAL A 31 -0.80 4.75 -5.24
C VAL A 31 -0.07 4.16 -4.02
N ASN A 32 0.67 3.08 -4.22
CA ASN A 32 1.57 2.55 -3.18
C ASN A 32 2.76 3.50 -3.01
N GLY A 33 2.92 4.06 -1.80
CA GLY A 33 3.97 5.03 -1.49
C GLY A 33 5.38 4.47 -1.67
N GLU A 34 5.63 3.26 -1.17
CA GLU A 34 6.95 2.60 -1.19
C GLU A 34 7.44 2.36 -2.62
N THR A 35 6.55 1.85 -3.49
CA THR A 35 6.83 1.59 -4.90
C THR A 35 7.15 2.88 -5.62
N SER A 36 6.39 3.94 -5.33
CA SER A 36 6.59 5.23 -5.96
C SER A 36 7.87 5.90 -5.46
N ALA A 37 8.20 5.77 -4.18
CA ALA A 37 9.47 6.24 -3.63
C ALA A 37 10.66 5.47 -4.20
N ALA A 38 10.54 4.15 -4.41
CA ALA A 38 11.57 3.36 -5.08
C ALA A 38 11.80 3.83 -6.54
N ILE A 39 10.74 4.21 -7.26
CA ILE A 39 10.85 4.80 -8.61
C ILE A 39 11.51 6.19 -8.54
N ARG A 40 11.15 7.02 -7.55
CA ARG A 40 11.80 8.33 -7.30
C ARG A 40 13.29 8.16 -7.01
N ASP A 41 13.66 7.19 -6.18
CA ASP A 41 15.06 6.91 -5.83
C ASP A 41 15.90 6.51 -7.05
N GLN A 42 15.27 6.02 -8.12
CA GLN A 42 15.90 5.73 -9.42
C GLN A 42 16.06 6.98 -10.31
N GLY A 43 15.72 8.18 -9.81
CA GLY A 43 15.86 9.44 -10.52
C GLY A 43 14.58 9.93 -11.21
N ALA A 44 13.45 9.25 -11.03
CA ALA A 44 12.18 9.72 -11.58
C ALA A 44 11.72 11.03 -10.92
N PRO A 45 11.16 11.99 -11.67
CA PRO A 45 10.74 13.30 -11.15
C PRO A 45 9.39 13.21 -10.41
N LEU A 46 9.32 12.37 -9.38
CA LEU A 46 8.12 12.13 -8.59
C LEU A 46 8.16 12.86 -7.24
N GLY A 47 7.05 13.53 -6.91
CA GLY A 47 6.76 14.08 -5.58
C GLY A 47 5.59 13.36 -4.91
N PHE A 48 5.48 13.47 -3.58
CA PHE A 48 4.42 12.86 -2.79
C PHE A 48 3.74 13.88 -1.88
N ALA A 49 2.42 13.76 -1.78
CA ALA A 49 1.63 14.46 -0.78
C ALA A 49 0.71 13.44 -0.09
N ILE A 50 0.76 13.42 1.24
CA ILE A 50 -0.13 12.60 2.06
C ILE A 50 -1.29 13.49 2.51
N LEU A 51 -2.48 13.18 2.04
CA LEU A 51 -3.68 13.97 2.28
C LEU A 51 -4.53 13.33 3.38
N ALA A 52 -5.20 14.17 4.18
CA ALA A 52 -6.19 13.70 5.14
C ALA A 52 -7.49 13.23 4.41
N PRO A 53 -8.16 12.18 4.90
CA PRO A 53 -7.75 11.34 6.02
C PRO A 53 -6.59 10.41 5.63
N LYS A 54 -5.58 10.30 6.51
CA LYS A 54 -4.45 9.38 6.39
C LYS A 54 -4.92 7.97 6.68
N ILE A 55 -5.18 7.21 5.62
CA ILE A 55 -5.66 5.83 5.71
C ILE A 55 -4.47 4.87 5.60
N ILE A 56 -4.33 3.96 6.56
CA ILE A 56 -3.40 2.83 6.49
C ILE A 56 -4.19 1.54 6.34
N LYS A 57 -3.76 0.69 5.42
CA LYS A 57 -4.27 -0.68 5.26
C LYS A 57 -3.20 -1.67 5.73
N PRO A 58 -3.38 -2.31 6.90
CA PRO A 58 -2.49 -3.38 7.33
C PRO A 58 -2.45 -4.51 6.29
N GLU A 59 -1.27 -5.10 6.12
CA GLU A 59 -1.12 -6.34 5.35
C GLU A 59 -1.08 -7.52 6.32
N GLY A 60 -1.91 -8.53 6.06
CA GLY A 60 -1.95 -9.73 6.87
C GLY A 60 -0.94 -10.76 6.38
N PHE A 61 -0.38 -11.51 7.32
CA PHE A 61 0.45 -12.68 7.05
C PHE A 61 -0.29 -13.92 7.56
N PHE A 62 -0.50 -14.92 6.71
CA PHE A 62 -1.35 -16.07 7.03
C PHE A 62 -0.67 -17.38 6.68
N LEU A 63 -0.86 -18.40 7.52
CA LEU A 63 -0.44 -19.77 7.28
C LEU A 63 -1.61 -20.57 6.68
N ALA A 64 -1.36 -21.28 5.59
CA ALA A 64 -2.36 -22.18 5.01
C ALA A 64 -2.59 -23.40 5.91
N ASN A 65 -3.85 -23.75 6.16
CA ASN A 65 -4.21 -24.86 7.06
C ASN A 65 -3.59 -26.20 6.64
N ASN A 66 -3.47 -26.44 5.33
CA ASN A 66 -2.93 -27.66 4.75
C ASN A 66 -1.61 -27.38 4.00
N ALA A 67 -0.73 -26.56 4.57
CA ALA A 67 0.57 -26.29 3.99
C ALA A 67 1.33 -27.62 3.75
N PRO A 68 1.90 -27.86 2.55
CA PRO A 68 2.63 -29.11 2.26
C PRO A 68 3.82 -29.37 3.19
N ASN A 69 4.38 -28.29 3.76
CA ASN A 69 5.50 -28.32 4.70
C ASN A 69 5.17 -27.42 5.91
N PRO A 70 4.37 -27.88 6.89
CA PRO A 70 3.86 -27.03 7.96
C PRO A 70 4.95 -26.49 8.88
N HIS A 71 5.95 -27.30 9.22
CA HIS A 71 7.07 -26.86 10.08
C HIS A 71 7.93 -25.78 9.43
N ALA A 72 8.25 -25.91 8.14
CA ALA A 72 9.01 -24.89 7.41
C ALA A 72 8.21 -23.58 7.30
N ALA A 73 6.90 -23.67 7.07
CA ALA A 73 6.03 -22.50 6.99
C ALA A 73 5.89 -21.79 8.36
N LEU A 74 5.84 -22.53 9.47
CA LEU A 74 5.88 -21.97 10.82
C LEU A 74 7.21 -21.26 11.09
N LEU A 75 8.35 -21.88 10.82
CA LEU A 75 9.67 -21.26 10.99
C LEU A 75 9.81 -19.97 10.18
N PHE A 76 9.32 -19.97 8.93
CA PHE A 76 9.31 -18.76 8.12
C PHE A 76 8.41 -17.67 8.70
N THR A 77 7.24 -18.05 9.23
CA THR A 77 6.33 -17.11 9.91
C THR A 77 7.00 -16.46 11.12
N GLU A 78 7.64 -17.26 11.97
CA GLU A 78 8.38 -16.76 13.14
C GLU A 78 9.50 -15.80 12.72
N TRP A 79 10.26 -16.15 11.67
CA TRP A 79 11.30 -15.26 11.16
C TRP A 79 10.74 -13.94 10.61
N VAL A 80 9.68 -13.96 9.80
CA VAL A 80 9.05 -12.74 9.25
C VAL A 80 8.58 -11.79 10.35
N LEU A 81 8.07 -12.34 11.47
CA LEU A 81 7.57 -11.57 12.61
C LEU A 81 8.69 -11.17 13.61
N SER A 82 9.87 -11.79 13.53
CA SER A 82 11.02 -11.44 14.34
C SER A 82 11.56 -10.04 14.03
N GLU A 83 12.39 -9.49 14.92
CA GLU A 83 13.04 -8.20 14.72
C GLU A 83 13.89 -8.18 13.44
N ASP A 84 14.61 -9.26 13.14
CA ASP A 84 15.45 -9.37 11.95
C ASP A 84 14.62 -9.39 10.67
N GLY A 85 13.50 -10.14 10.66
CA GLY A 85 12.57 -10.16 9.53
C GLY A 85 11.92 -8.80 9.29
N GLN A 86 11.50 -8.11 10.35
CA GLN A 86 10.94 -6.77 10.25
C GLN A 86 11.99 -5.74 9.79
N LYS A 87 13.23 -5.81 10.27
CA LYS A 87 14.33 -4.97 9.77
C LYS A 87 14.61 -5.22 8.29
N PHE A 88 14.61 -6.48 7.86
CA PHE A 88 14.80 -6.83 6.45
C PHE A 88 13.68 -6.25 5.57
N LEU A 89 12.42 -6.38 5.98
CA LEU A 89 11.28 -5.77 5.30
C LEU A 89 11.42 -4.24 5.20
N ALA A 90 11.72 -3.58 6.32
CA ALA A 90 11.83 -2.13 6.43
C ALA A 90 12.96 -1.53 5.58
N THR A 91 14.09 -2.22 5.48
CA THR A 91 15.34 -1.64 4.93
C THR A 91 15.64 -2.18 3.53
N ALA A 92 15.80 -3.50 3.40
CA ALA A 92 16.15 -4.13 2.14
C ALA A 92 14.99 -4.07 1.13
N LEU A 93 13.75 -4.29 1.60
CA LEU A 93 12.56 -4.27 0.74
C LEU A 93 11.81 -2.92 0.75
N GLY A 94 12.16 -2.02 1.67
CA GLY A 94 11.52 -0.71 1.79
C GLY A 94 10.02 -0.78 2.13
N LYS A 95 9.58 -1.87 2.78
CA LYS A 95 8.18 -2.14 3.12
C LYS A 95 7.78 -1.58 4.47
N GLY A 96 6.50 -1.31 4.63
CA GLY A 96 5.86 -1.08 5.91
C GLY A 96 6.03 -2.29 6.84
N ILE A 97 6.08 -2.00 8.14
CA ILE A 97 6.34 -2.98 9.19
C ILE A 97 5.29 -2.89 10.29
N ALA A 98 5.07 -4.00 10.98
CA ALA A 98 4.16 -4.07 12.12
C ALA A 98 4.86 -3.72 13.44
N MET A 99 6.19 -3.86 13.50
CA MET A 99 6.97 -3.66 14.73
C MET A 99 7.28 -2.18 14.98
N ARG A 100 7.08 -1.73 16.22
CA ARG A 100 7.47 -0.38 16.66
C ARG A 100 8.98 -0.30 16.88
N GLY A 101 9.57 0.86 16.63
CA GLY A 101 10.98 1.14 16.93
C GLY A 101 11.99 0.68 15.87
N VAL A 102 11.57 -0.08 14.86
CA VAL A 102 12.41 -0.42 13.70
C VAL A 102 12.41 0.74 12.70
N GLN A 103 13.60 1.12 12.24
CA GLN A 103 13.75 2.20 11.26
C GLN A 103 13.30 1.75 9.86
N ALA A 104 12.34 2.45 9.26
CA ALA A 104 11.98 2.26 7.86
C ALA A 104 12.90 3.04 6.93
N LYS A 105 13.08 2.49 5.72
CA LYS A 105 13.76 3.18 4.62
C LYS A 105 13.07 4.51 4.27
N TYR A 106 11.74 4.51 4.18
CA TYR A 106 10.93 5.67 3.82
C TYR A 106 10.21 6.25 5.04
N LYS A 107 10.92 7.11 5.78
CA LYS A 107 10.39 7.74 7.01
C LYS A 107 9.18 8.63 6.75
N GLU A 108 9.06 9.20 5.54
CA GLU A 108 7.92 10.03 5.14
C GLU A 108 6.58 9.29 5.15
N PHE A 109 6.59 7.95 5.09
CA PHE A 109 5.40 7.12 5.14
C PHE A 109 5.09 6.57 6.55
N GLN A 110 5.96 6.80 7.53
CA GLN A 110 5.73 6.44 8.93
C GLN A 110 4.88 7.50 9.64
N ILE A 111 3.65 7.66 9.18
CA ILE A 111 2.69 8.65 9.71
C ILE A 111 1.73 8.02 10.72
N GLN A 112 1.20 8.84 11.62
CA GLN A 112 0.04 8.44 12.43
C GLN A 112 -1.21 8.45 11.54
N PRO A 113 -1.91 7.29 11.39
CA PRO A 113 -3.12 7.22 10.60
C PRO A 113 -4.28 7.91 11.30
N ASP A 114 -5.13 8.57 10.52
CA ASP A 114 -6.45 9.03 11.00
C ASP A 114 -7.44 7.85 10.99
N PHE A 115 -7.18 6.85 10.14
CA PHE A 115 -8.01 5.66 10.01
C PHE A 115 -7.18 4.44 9.63
N VAL A 116 -7.41 3.32 10.32
CA VAL A 116 -6.80 2.03 9.99
C VAL A 116 -7.88 1.13 9.42
N ALA A 117 -7.69 0.65 8.19
CA ALA A 117 -8.62 -0.26 7.55
C ALA A 117 -8.67 -1.58 8.34
N SER A 118 -9.88 -2.00 8.68
CA SER A 118 -10.13 -3.14 9.54
C SER A 118 -11.08 -4.16 8.87
N PRO A 119 -11.13 -5.43 9.34
CA PRO A 119 -11.96 -6.47 8.74
C PRO A 119 -13.46 -6.12 8.67
N GLU A 120 -13.96 -5.27 9.56
CA GLU A 120 -15.36 -4.84 9.60
C GLU A 120 -15.78 -4.07 8.33
N LEU A 121 -14.82 -3.46 7.62
CA LEU A 121 -15.08 -2.86 6.31
C LEU A 121 -15.43 -3.90 5.25
N GLY A 122 -14.93 -5.13 5.40
CA GLY A 122 -15.22 -6.25 4.51
C GLY A 122 -16.72 -6.54 4.40
N VAL A 123 -17.45 -6.43 5.52
CA VAL A 123 -18.91 -6.62 5.58
C VAL A 123 -19.64 -5.60 4.69
N LYS A 124 -19.08 -4.40 4.55
CA LYS A 124 -19.65 -3.28 3.78
C LYS A 124 -19.03 -3.12 2.40
N LEU A 125 -18.05 -3.96 2.03
CA LEU A 125 -17.22 -3.77 0.84
C LEU A 125 -18.06 -3.71 -0.45
N ARG A 126 -19.06 -4.59 -0.59
CA ARG A 126 -19.95 -4.59 -1.75
C ARG A 126 -20.65 -3.25 -1.94
N ARG A 127 -21.25 -2.74 -0.86
CA ARG A 127 -21.92 -1.44 -0.86
C ARG A 127 -20.95 -0.31 -1.22
N TYR A 128 -19.74 -0.32 -0.67
CA TYR A 128 -18.75 0.71 -1.00
C TYR A 128 -18.28 0.66 -2.46
N ILE A 129 -18.18 -0.52 -3.05
CA ILE A 129 -17.89 -0.68 -4.49
C ILE A 129 -19.04 -0.13 -5.33
N GLU A 130 -20.29 -0.41 -4.96
CA GLU A 130 -21.48 0.12 -5.63
C GLU A 130 -21.55 1.66 -5.52
N ASP A 131 -21.31 2.21 -4.33
CA ASP A 131 -21.24 3.66 -4.11
C ASP A 131 -20.12 4.29 -4.95
N PHE A 132 -18.93 3.68 -4.98
CA PHE A 132 -17.81 4.15 -5.79
C PHE A 132 -18.18 4.18 -7.28
N ARG A 133 -18.73 3.09 -7.81
CA ARG A 133 -19.21 3.02 -9.20
C ARG A 133 -20.23 4.10 -9.52
N LYS A 134 -21.21 4.29 -8.65
CA LYS A 134 -22.25 5.32 -8.80
C LYS A 134 -21.69 6.74 -8.76
N ILE A 135 -20.76 7.02 -7.83
CA ILE A 135 -20.14 8.34 -7.67
C ILE A 135 -19.30 8.72 -8.90
N PHE A 136 -18.59 7.75 -9.48
CA PHE A 136 -17.66 7.96 -10.58
C PHE A 136 -18.22 7.57 -11.95
N GLY A 137 -19.46 7.08 -12.05
CA GLY A 137 -20.09 6.71 -13.31
C GLY A 137 -19.44 5.50 -13.99
N ILE A 138 -18.86 4.58 -13.22
CA ILE A 138 -18.17 3.38 -13.73
C ILE A 138 -19.17 2.21 -13.74
N SER A 139 -19.44 1.65 -14.91
CA SER A 139 -20.26 0.43 -15.07
C SER A 139 -19.48 -0.83 -14.72
#